data_AF-A0A559KCH7-F1
#
_entry.id   AF-A0A559KCH7-F1
#
_cell.length_a   1.000
_cell.length_b   1.000
_cell.length_c   1.000
_cell.angle_alpha   90.00
_cell.angle_beta   90.00
_cell.angle_gamma   90.00
#
_symmetry.space_group_name_H-M   'P 1'
#
loop_
_entity.id
_entity.type
_entity.pdbx_description
1 polymer ?
#
loop_
_entity_poly.entity_id
_entity_poly.type
_entity_poly.pdbx_seq_one_letter_code
_entity_poly.pdbx_strand_id
1 'polypeptide(L)' 'MNNLSESALAFISRCFHGNEIRVINPIINEKYIINNVKHTLTGEVIDEMIASNRVKLLFKNEKTANIIGIEGMHE' A
#
# COMPACT_ATOMS: atom_id res chain seq x y z
N MET A 1 -8.22 16.76 4.09
CA MET A 1 -7.07 16.05 3.50
C MET A 1 -6.81 14.83 4.37
N ASN A 2 -6.99 13.62 3.85
CA ASN A 2 -6.66 12.41 4.60
C ASN A 2 -5.14 12.37 4.74
N ASN A 3 -4.63 12.64 5.94
CA ASN A 3 -3.21 12.50 6.24
C ASN A 3 -2.88 11.01 6.25
N LEU A 4 -2.29 10.52 5.16
CA LEU A 4 -1.80 9.14 5.09
C LEU A 4 -0.58 9.00 6.00
N SER A 5 -0.50 7.86 6.71
CA SER A 5 0.72 7.54 7.45
C SER A 5 1.91 7.36 6.52
N GLU A 6 3.12 7.55 7.06
CA GLU A 6 4.37 7.29 6.34
C GLU A 6 4.42 5.85 5.80
N SER A 7 3.91 4.89 6.58
CA SER A 7 3.79 3.50 6.16
C SER A 7 2.85 3.33 4.97
N ALA A 8 1.66 3.95 4.99
CA ALA A 8 0.74 3.89 3.85
C ALA A 8 1.38 4.46 2.58
N LEU A 9 2.05 5.62 2.68
CA LEU A 9 2.79 6.21 1.55
C LEU A 9 3.90 5.29 1.04
N ALA A 10 4.67 4.67 1.94
CA ALA A 10 5.74 3.74 1.60
C ALA A 10 5.20 2.51 0.84
N PHE A 11 4.12 1.87 1.31
CA PHE A 11 3.53 0.73 0.62
C PHE A 11 2.81 1.12 -0.68
N ILE A 12 2.15 2.28 -0.75
CA ILE A 12 1.59 2.80 -2.01
C ILE A 12 2.70 2.96 -3.03
N SER A 13 3.85 3.55 -2.64
CA SER A 13 4.99 3.71 -3.56
C SER A 13 5.49 2.38 -4.12
N ARG A 14 5.34 1.26 -3.39
CA ARG A 14 5.70 -0.08 -3.88
C ARG A 14 4.74 -0.63 -4.94
N CYS A 15 3.53 -0.08 -5.02
CA CYS A 15 2.54 -0.40 -6.05
C CYS A 15 2.81 0.30 -7.39
N PHE A 16 3.81 1.20 -7.43
CA PHE A 16 4.20 1.95 -8.62
C PHE A 16 5.71 1.85 -8.84
N HIS A 17 6.16 1.69 -10.08
CA HIS A 17 7.58 1.77 -10.40
C HIS A 17 7.77 2.53 -11.70
N GLY A 18 8.22 3.78 -11.60
CA GLY A 18 8.14 4.71 -12.72
C GLY A 18 6.67 4.87 -13.15
N ASN A 19 6.38 4.54 -14.41
CA ASN A 19 5.01 4.59 -14.97
C ASN A 19 4.30 3.23 -14.91
N GLU A 20 4.89 2.20 -14.31
CA GLU A 20 4.28 0.88 -14.23
C GLU A 20 3.47 0.70 -12.94
N ILE A 21 2.23 0.23 -13.10
CA ILE A 21 1.40 -0.26 -12.00
C ILE A 21 1.82 -1.69 -11.64
N ARG A 22 1.95 -1.97 -10.35
CA ARG A 22 2.33 -3.30 -9.83
C ARG A 22 1.37 -3.78 -8.76
N VAL A 23 1.26 -5.11 -8.68
CA VAL A 23 0.61 -5.80 -7.57
C VAL A 23 1.69 -6.11 -6.52
N ILE A 24 1.42 -5.78 -5.26
CA ILE A 24 2.21 -6.25 -4.11
C ILE A 24 1.42 -7.30 -3.33
N ASN A 25 2.10 -8.28 -2.75
CA ASN A 25 1.49 -9.35 -1.94
C ASN A 25 2.13 -9.39 -0.52
N PRO A 26 2.04 -8.32 0.27
CA PRO A 26 2.63 -8.29 1.60
C PRO A 26 1.88 -9.18 2.61
N ILE A 27 2.61 -9.61 3.62
CA ILE A 27 2.15 -10.30 4.82
C ILE A 27 1.73 -9.24 5.84
N ILE A 28 0.55 -9.42 6.41
CA ILE A 28 -0.03 -8.53 7.42
C ILE A 28 0.74 -8.70 8.74
N ASN A 29 1.01 -7.59 9.41
CA ASN A 29 1.81 -7.46 10.64
C ASN A 29 3.30 -7.81 10.47
N GLU A 30 3.77 -8.02 9.25
CA GLU A 30 5.18 -8.23 8.97
C GLU A 30 5.91 -6.90 8.76
N LYS A 31 7.20 -6.87 9.13
CA LYS A 31 8.06 -5.70 9.01
C LYS A 31 8.80 -5.71 7.66
N TYR A 32 8.67 -4.62 6.93
CA TYR A 32 9.31 -4.37 5.65
C TYR A 32 10.29 -3.21 5.75
N ILE A 33 11.41 -3.30 5.05
CA ILE A 33 12.33 -2.18 4.87
C ILE A 33 12.04 -1.56 3.50
N ILE A 34 11.57 -0.31 3.49
CA ILE A 34 11.28 0.46 2.29
C ILE A 34 12.07 1.76 2.42
N ASN A 35 12.92 2.09 1.44
CA ASN A 35 13.79 3.28 1.47
C ASN A 35 14.63 3.41 2.77
N ASN A 36 15.19 2.30 3.26
CA ASN A 36 15.95 2.20 4.51
C ASN A 36 15.17 2.50 5.80
N VAL A 37 13.84 2.65 5.71
CA VAL A 37 12.95 2.83 6.87
C VAL A 37 12.12 1.57 7.08
N LYS A 38 11.88 1.24 8.34
CA LYS A 38 11.13 0.04 8.74
C LYS A 38 9.65 0.36 8.88
N HIS A 39 8.82 -0.28 8.07
CA HIS A 39 7.37 -0.14 8.07
C HIS A 39 6.71 -1.49 8.39
N THR A 40 5.58 -1.45 9.09
CA THR A 40 4.75 -2.64 9.31
C THR A 40 3.46 -2.46 8.54
N LEU A 41 3.06 -3.45 7.75
CA LEU A 41 1.75 -3.41 7.09
C LEU A 41 0.69 -3.94 8.05
N THR A 42 -0.06 -3.04 8.69
CA THR A 42 -1.22 -3.41 9.51
C THR A 42 -2.52 -3.35 8.71
N GLY A 43 -3.61 -3.85 9.29
CA GLY A 43 -4.95 -3.65 8.72
C GLY A 43 -5.28 -2.17 8.51
N GLU A 44 -4.98 -1.33 9.50
CA GLU A 44 -5.19 0.13 9.44
C GLU A 44 -4.41 0.77 8.30
N VAL A 45 -3.14 0.39 8.10
CA VAL A 45 -2.33 0.87 6.97
C VAL A 45 -2.98 0.48 5.64
N ILE A 46 -3.49 -0.74 5.49
CA ILE A 46 -4.20 -1.16 4.27
C ILE A 46 -5.44 -0.29 4.05
N ASP A 47 -6.22 -0.03 5.11
CA ASP A 47 -7.44 0.76 5.01
C ASP A 47 -7.14 2.22 4.63
N GLU A 48 -6.07 2.82 5.18
CA GLU A 48 -5.55 4.12 4.75
C GLU A 48 -5.13 4.12 3.26
N MET A 49 -4.43 3.08 2.82
CA MET A 49 -4.02 2.96 1.43
C MET A 49 -5.24 2.92 0.50
N ILE A 50 -6.27 2.16 0.84
CA ILE A 50 -7.51 2.11 0.05
C ILE A 50 -8.22 3.47 0.08
N ALA A 51 -8.32 4.11 1.26
CA ALA A 51 -8.94 5.42 1.42
C ALA A 51 -8.21 6.56 0.66
N SER A 52 -6.96 6.34 0.26
CA SER A 52 -6.22 7.26 -0.62
C SER A 52 -6.72 7.28 -2.06
N ASN A 53 -7.52 6.29 -2.48
CA ASN A 53 -7.91 6.03 -3.87
C ASN A 53 -6.73 5.78 -4.83
N ARG A 54 -5.50 5.57 -4.34
CA ARG A 54 -4.32 5.29 -5.19
C ARG A 54 -4.06 3.80 -5.40
N VAL A 55 -4.72 2.95 -4.63
CA VAL A 55 -4.59 1.49 -4.75
C VAL A 55 -5.97 0.84 -4.66
N LYS A 56 -6.05 -0.41 -5.12
CA LYS A 56 -7.19 -1.29 -4.95
C LYS A 56 -6.77 -2.57 -4.25
N LEU A 57 -7.57 -3.01 -3.29
CA LEU A 57 -7.43 -4.32 -2.68
C LEU A 57 -8.07 -5.37 -3.58
N LEU A 58 -7.27 -6.33 -4.04
CA LEU A 58 -7.74 -7.45 -4.87
C LEU A 58 -8.18 -8.64 -4.01
N PHE A 59 -7.43 -8.89 -2.94
CA PHE A 59 -7.66 -10.01 -2.03
C PHE A 59 -7.05 -9.68 -0.66
N LYS A 60 -7.69 -10.13 0.43
CA LYS A 60 -7.16 -10.06 1.78
C LYS A 60 -7.63 -11.29 2.56
N ASN A 61 -6.71 -11.93 3.25
CA ASN A 61 -7.03 -12.90 4.30
C ASN A 61 -6.36 -12.46 5.61
N GLU A 62 -6.35 -13.34 6.61
CA GLU A 62 -5.77 -13.03 7.93
C GLU A 62 -4.24 -12.82 7.91
N LYS A 63 -3.54 -13.32 6.88
CA LYS A 63 -2.08 -13.34 6.80
C LYS A 63 -1.52 -12.46 5.69
N THR A 64 -2.21 -12.31 4.57
CA THR A 64 -1.70 -11.64 3.36
C THR A 64 -2.76 -10.76 2.72
N ALA A 65 -2.28 -9.76 1.98
CA ALA A 65 -3.11 -8.90 1.15
C ALA A 65 -2.51 -8.77 -0.24
N ASN A 66 -3.33 -8.80 -1.28
CA ASN A 66 -2.95 -8.50 -2.65
C ASN A 66 -3.49 -7.11 -3.00
N ILE A 67 -2.57 -6.18 -3.22
CA ILE A 67 -2.89 -4.76 -3.42
C ILE A 67 -2.27 -4.35 -4.75
N ILE A 68 -3.05 -3.71 -5.61
CA ILE A 68 -2.60 -3.18 -6.90
C ILE A 68 -2.68 -1.66 -6.89
N GLY A 69 -1.70 -0.99 -7.50
CA GLY A 69 -1.86 0.43 -7.84
C GLY A 69 -3.03 0.61 -8.81
N ILE A 70 -3.66 1.77 -8.79
CA ILE A 70 -4.65 2.13 -9.81
C ILE A 70 -4.31 3.50 -10.36
N GLU A 71 -4.55 3.69 -11.66
CA GLU A 71 -4.47 5.01 -12.29
C GLU A 71 -5.74 5.80 -11.95
N GLY A 72 -5.55 6.93 -11.25
CA GLY A 72 -6.60 7.88 -10.84
C GLY A 72 -6.51 8.20 -9.34
N MET A 73 -6.54 9.43 -8.83
CA MET A 73 -6.87 10.74 -9.40
C MET A 73 -5.69 11.71 -9.17
N HIS A 74 -4.97 12.05 -10.24
CA HIS A 74 -4.35 13.36 -10.36
C HIS A 74 -5.36 14.21 -11.13
N GLU A 75 -6.29 14.84 -10.41
CA GLU A 75 -6.93 16.08 -10.88
C GLU A 75 -6.13 17.26 -10.31
#